data_AF-A0AA50VRQ8-F1
#
_entry.id   AF-A0AA50VRQ8-F1
#
_cell.length_a   1.000
_cell.length_b   1.000
_cell.length_c   1.000
_cell.angle_alpha   90.00
_cell.angle_beta   90.00
_cell.angle_gamma   90.00
#
_symmetry.space_group_name_H-M   'P 1'
#
loop_
_entity.id
_entity.type
_entity.pdbx_description
1 polymer ?
#
loop_
_entity_poly.entity_id
_entity_poly.type
_entity_poly.pdbx_seq_one_letter_code
_entity_poly.pdbx_strand_id
1 'polypeptide(L)'
;PKDAQVIMSIMKEIGITEYEPRVVNQLLEFTYRYVTSVLDDARVFAGHSKKKTIDLDDVRLAVQMQLDKSFTSPPPREVLLELARVKNVNPLPLIKPFCGLRLPP
;
A
#
# COMPACT_ATOMS: atom_id res chain seq x y z
N PRO A 1 -3.21 -25.39 13.28
CA PRO A 1 -3.35 -25.39 11.80
C PRO A 1 -1.99 -25.12 11.14
N LYS A 2 -1.69 -25.73 9.99
CA LYS A 2 -0.37 -25.59 9.34
C LYS A 2 -0.06 -24.15 8.93
N ASP A 3 -1.03 -23.44 8.35
CA ASP A 3 -0.84 -22.05 7.89
C ASP A 3 -0.54 -21.08 9.03
N ALA A 4 -1.16 -21.29 10.20
CA ALA A 4 -0.87 -20.51 11.40
C ALA A 4 0.59 -20.66 11.83
N GLN A 5 1.17 -21.88 11.69
CA GLN A 5 2.57 -22.12 11.99
C GLN A 5 3.50 -21.38 11.02
N VAL A 6 3.10 -21.25 9.75
CA VAL A 6 3.84 -20.46 8.76
C VAL A 6 3.84 -18.98 9.14
N ILE A 7 2.67 -18.40 9.47
CA ILE A 7 2.57 -17.00 9.93
C ILE A 7 3.45 -16.77 11.17
N MET A 8 3.38 -17.66 12.17
CA MET A 8 4.23 -17.54 13.37
C MET A 8 5.73 -17.67 13.06
N SER A 9 6.10 -18.51 12.09
CA SER A 9 7.49 -18.67 11.67
C SER A 9 8.01 -17.41 10.98
N ILE A 10 7.20 -16.80 10.10
CA ILE A 10 7.52 -15.52 9.46
C ILE A 10 7.70 -14.43 10.52
N MET A 11 6.75 -14.32 11.47
CA MET A 11 6.83 -13.33 12.56
C MET A 11 8.10 -13.49 13.40
N LYS A 12 8.49 -14.73 13.69
CA LYS A 12 9.73 -15.02 14.42
C LYS A 12 10.98 -14.63 13.62
N GLU A 13 11.00 -14.87 12.31
CA GLU A 13 12.11 -14.51 11.42
C GLU A 13 12.33 -13.00 11.34
N ILE A 14 11.26 -12.21 11.34
CA ILE A 14 11.32 -10.75 11.38
C ILE A 14 11.54 -10.17 12.79
N GLY A 15 11.76 -11.03 13.79
CA GLY A 15 12.08 -10.63 15.16
C GLY A 15 10.89 -10.26 16.05
N ILE A 16 9.65 -10.55 15.63
CA ILE A 16 8.44 -10.33 16.45
C ILE A 16 8.21 -11.56 17.33
N THR A 17 8.51 -11.42 18.62
CA THR A 17 8.39 -12.50 19.61
C THR A 17 7.20 -12.34 20.56
N GLU A 18 6.67 -11.12 20.71
CA GLU A 18 5.54 -10.81 21.58
C GLU A 18 4.36 -10.28 20.76
N TYR A 19 3.26 -11.02 20.76
CA TYR A 19 2.03 -10.65 20.06
C TYR A 19 0.83 -11.37 20.67
N GLU A 20 -0.35 -10.78 20.55
CA GLU A 20 -1.58 -11.46 20.94
C GLU A 20 -1.89 -12.63 19.97
N PRO A 21 -2.39 -13.78 20.46
CA PRO A 21 -2.76 -14.90 19.61
C PRO A 21 -3.74 -14.52 18.47
N ARG A 22 -4.56 -13.48 18.67
CA ARG A 22 -5.52 -12.98 17.68
C ARG A 22 -4.84 -12.41 16.42
N VAL A 23 -3.62 -11.88 16.53
CA VAL A 23 -2.87 -11.32 15.39
C VAL A 23 -2.66 -12.37 14.31
N VAL A 24 -2.34 -13.62 14.71
CA VAL A 24 -2.14 -14.72 13.76
C VAL A 24 -3.41 -14.99 12.95
N ASN A 25 -4.59 -14.97 13.60
CA ASN A 25 -5.87 -15.17 12.91
C ASN A 25 -6.19 -14.02 11.95
N GLN A 26 -5.89 -12.77 12.35
CA GLN A 26 -6.09 -11.60 11.49
C GLN A 26 -5.18 -11.62 10.27
N LEU A 27 -3.91 -12.01 10.44
CA LEU A 27 -2.96 -12.16 9.33
C LEU A 27 -3.33 -13.30 8.39
N LEU A 28 -3.86 -14.41 8.91
CA LEU A 28 -4.42 -15.47 8.09
C LEU A 28 -5.60 -14.96 7.26
N GLU A 29 -6.59 -14.35 7.92
CA GLU A 29 -7.76 -13.79 7.24
C GLU A 29 -7.38 -12.76 6.16
N PHE A 30 -6.42 -11.88 6.48
CA PHE A 30 -5.85 -10.94 5.53
C PHE A 30 -5.23 -11.65 4.32
N THR A 31 -4.40 -12.66 4.56
CA THR A 31 -3.73 -13.43 3.50
C THR A 31 -4.75 -14.11 2.60
N TYR A 32 -5.75 -14.78 3.17
CA TYR A 32 -6.82 -15.43 2.42
C TYR A 32 -7.61 -14.42 1.57
N ARG A 33 -7.98 -13.27 2.15
CA ARG A 33 -8.71 -12.21 1.43
C ARG A 33 -7.88 -11.63 0.29
N TYR A 34 -6.59 -11.35 0.54
CA TYR A 34 -5.67 -10.82 -0.46
C TYR A 34 -5.49 -11.78 -1.63
N VAL A 35 -5.18 -13.05 -1.36
CA VAL A 35 -4.99 -14.09 -2.39
C VAL A 35 -6.27 -14.28 -3.20
N THR A 36 -7.43 -14.33 -2.54
CA THR A 36 -8.73 -14.46 -3.24
C THR A 36 -8.97 -13.28 -4.17
N SER A 37 -8.76 -12.04 -3.70
CA SER A 37 -8.92 -10.84 -4.52
C SER A 37 -8.00 -10.86 -5.76
N VAL A 38 -6.73 -11.21 -5.57
CA VAL A 38 -5.76 -11.29 -6.69
C VAL A 38 -6.16 -12.37 -7.70
N LEU A 39 -6.63 -13.53 -7.22
CA LEU A 39 -7.06 -14.62 -8.11
C LEU A 39 -8.37 -14.30 -8.85
N ASP A 40 -9.28 -13.54 -8.24
CA ASP A 40 -10.50 -13.09 -8.89
C ASP A 40 -10.18 -12.09 -10.02
N ASP A 41 -9.28 -11.13 -9.78
CA ASP A 41 -8.81 -10.21 -10.83
C ASP A 41 -8.05 -10.95 -11.94
N ALA A 42 -7.16 -11.88 -11.59
CA ALA A 42 -6.44 -12.71 -12.56
C ALA A 42 -7.40 -13.54 -13.44
N ARG A 43 -8.49 -14.06 -12.85
CA ARG A 43 -9.54 -14.76 -13.62
C ARG A 43 -10.22 -13.83 -14.63
N VAL A 44 -10.48 -12.57 -14.26
CA VAL A 44 -11.03 -11.57 -15.17
C VAL A 44 -10.08 -11.28 -16.32
N PHE A 45 -8.77 -11.16 -16.07
CA PHE A 45 -7.77 -10.91 -17.11
C PHE A 45 -7.58 -12.10 -18.06
N ALA A 46 -7.54 -13.32 -17.52
CA ALA A 46 -7.54 -14.54 -18.31
C ALA A 46 -8.78 -14.62 -19.22
N GLY A 47 -9.95 -14.32 -18.66
CA GLY A 47 -11.22 -14.27 -19.39
C GLY A 47 -11.24 -13.21 -20.49
N HIS A 48 -10.71 -12.02 -20.24
CA HIS A 48 -10.54 -10.96 -21.25
C HIS A 48 -9.65 -11.42 -22.42
N SER A 49 -8.60 -12.19 -22.11
CA SER A 49 -7.69 -12.78 -23.10
C SER A 49 -8.22 -14.07 -23.74
N LYS A 50 -9.48 -14.46 -23.47
CA LYS A 50 -10.12 -15.71 -23.93
C LYS A 50 -9.36 -16.99 -23.53
N LYS A 51 -8.53 -16.92 -22.48
CA LYS A 51 -7.84 -18.08 -21.90
C LYS A 51 -8.81 -18.87 -21.02
N LYS A 52 -8.69 -20.19 -21.02
CA LYS A 52 -9.50 -21.08 -20.14
C LYS A 52 -8.88 -21.28 -18.75
N THR A 53 -7.61 -20.95 -18.60
CA THR A 53 -6.81 -21.13 -17.39
C THR A 53 -6.06 -19.85 -17.10
N ILE A 54 -5.89 -19.53 -15.82
CA ILE A 54 -5.05 -18.42 -15.35
C ILE A 54 -3.59 -18.79 -15.61
N ASP A 55 -2.82 -17.89 -16.22
CA ASP A 55 -1.37 -18.02 -16.33
C ASP A 55 -0.61 -17.02 -15.45
N LEU A 56 0.72 -17.08 -15.52
CA LEU A 56 1.60 -16.27 -14.68
C LEU A 56 1.47 -14.77 -14.99
N ASP A 57 1.20 -14.41 -16.24
CA ASP A 57 1.07 -13.01 -16.64
C ASP A 57 -0.22 -12.40 -16.12
N ASP A 58 -1.31 -13.17 -16.10
CA ASP A 58 -2.59 -12.76 -15.50
C ASP A 58 -2.44 -12.45 -13.99
N VAL A 59 -1.72 -13.32 -13.26
CA VAL A 59 -1.44 -13.12 -11.82
C VAL A 59 -0.52 -11.92 -11.60
N ARG A 60 0.54 -11.78 -12.41
CA ARG A 60 1.47 -10.65 -12.31
C ARG A 60 0.75 -9.32 -12.53
N LEU A 61 -0.13 -9.25 -13.53
CA LEU A 61 -0.95 -8.07 -13.79
C LEU A 61 -1.89 -7.75 -12.60
N ALA A 62 -2.55 -8.76 -12.04
CA ALA A 62 -3.42 -8.59 -10.88
C ALA A 62 -2.69 -8.07 -9.64
N VAL A 63 -1.50 -8.60 -9.35
CA VAL A 63 -0.67 -8.09 -8.25
C VAL A 63 -0.29 -6.63 -8.50
N GLN A 64 0.14 -6.29 -9.71
CA GLN A 64 0.54 -4.91 -10.04
C GLN A 64 -0.63 -3.92 -9.85
N MET A 65 -1.80 -4.25 -10.38
CA MET A 65 -2.99 -3.39 -10.23
C MET A 65 -3.43 -3.24 -8.77
N GLN A 66 -3.32 -4.31 -7.99
CA GLN A 66 -3.64 -4.27 -6.56
C GLN A 66 -2.64 -3.40 -5.78
N LEU A 67 -1.36 -3.45 -6.15
CA LEU A 67 -0.32 -2.60 -5.58
C LEU A 67 -0.59 -1.12 -5.89
N ASP A 68 -0.87 -0.78 -7.15
CA ASP A 68 -1.13 0.60 -7.56
C ASP A 68 -2.39 1.20 -6.90
N LYS A 69 -3.37 0.36 -6.58
CA LYS A 69 -4.63 0.78 -5.91
C LYS A 69 -4.46 0.97 -4.41
N SER A 70 -3.72 0.08 -3.75
CA SER A 70 -3.73 -0.05 -2.28
C SER A 70 -2.47 0.50 -1.62
N PHE A 71 -1.37 0.65 -2.37
CA PHE A 71 -0.09 1.09 -1.86
C PHE A 71 0.34 2.35 -2.59
N THR A 72 0.44 3.45 -1.85
CA THR A 72 1.09 4.64 -2.37
C THR A 72 2.59 4.48 -2.12
N SER A 73 3.36 4.49 -3.20
CA SER A 73 4.78 4.79 -3.06
C SER A 73 4.92 6.30 -2.79
N PRO A 74 5.85 6.71 -1.91
CA PRO A 74 6.16 8.13 -1.80
C PRO A 74 6.55 8.65 -3.19
N PRO A 75 6.06 9.84 -3.60
CA PRO A 75 6.36 10.37 -4.91
C PRO A 75 7.88 10.51 -5.10
N PRO A 76 8.40 10.35 -6.33
CA PRO A 76 9.82 10.44 -6.60
C PRO A 76 10.41 11.76 -6.11
N ARG A 77 11.67 11.72 -5.65
CA ARG A 77 12.39 12.90 -5.13
C ARG A 77 12.37 14.09 -6.10
N GLU A 78 12.49 13.82 -7.40
CA GLU A 78 12.48 14.85 -8.44
C GLU A 78 11.14 15.60 -8.50
N VAL A 79 10.03 14.87 -8.37
CA VAL A 79 8.68 15.47 -8.31
C VAL A 79 8.55 16.38 -7.10
N LEU A 80 9.05 15.94 -5.94
CA LEU A 80 9.06 16.75 -4.72
C LEU A 80 9.93 18.01 -4.85
N LEU A 81 11.08 17.90 -5.52
CA LEU A 81 11.97 19.04 -5.74
C LEU A 81 11.36 20.08 -6.67
N GLU A 82 10.70 19.66 -7.75
CA GLU A 82 10.02 20.59 -8.64
C GLU A 82 8.84 21.28 -7.94
N LEU A 83 8.06 20.52 -7.15
CA LEU A 83 7.00 21.10 -6.33
C LEU A 83 7.54 22.13 -5.33
N ALA A 84 8.66 21.81 -4.66
CA ALA A 84 9.32 22.71 -3.73
C ALA A 84 9.81 23.98 -4.45
N ARG A 85 10.39 23.86 -5.65
CA ARG A 85 10.81 25.01 -6.47
C ARG A 85 9.63 25.94 -6.79
N VAL A 86 8.50 25.37 -7.22
CA VAL A 86 7.29 26.12 -7.55
C VAL A 86 6.67 26.79 -6.31
N LYS A 87 6.67 26.13 -5.16
CA LYS A 87 6.09 26.68 -3.93
C LYS A 87 6.99 27.71 -3.24
N ASN A 88 8.29 27.46 -3.21
CA ASN A 88 9.26 28.29 -2.48
C ASN A 88 9.69 29.54 -3.25
N VAL A 89 9.26 29.73 -4.50
CA VAL A 89 9.50 30.97 -5.25
C VAL A 89 8.70 32.15 -4.68
N ASN A 90 7.58 31.86 -4.01
CA ASN A 90 6.74 32.89 -3.43
C ASN A 90 7.33 33.35 -2.09
N PRO A 91 7.71 34.63 -1.94
CA PRO A 91 8.24 35.13 -0.69
C PRO A 91 7.19 35.04 0.41
N LEU A 92 7.66 34.89 1.64
CA LEU A 92 6.78 34.87 2.81
C LEU A 92 6.01 36.20 2.92
N PRO A 93 4.72 36.18 3.33
CA PRO A 93 3.97 37.39 3.59
C PRO A 93 4.65 38.24 4.66
N LEU A 94 4.56 39.57 4.52
CA LEU A 94 5.05 40.51 5.54
C LEU A 94 4.41 40.21 6.89
N ILE A 95 5.27 40.01 7.91
CA ILE A 95 4.84 39.83 9.30
C ILE A 95 4.32 41.19 9.79
N LYS A 96 3.03 41.29 10.12
CA LYS A 96 2.49 42.50 10.75
C LYS A 96 2.93 42.56 12.22
N PRO A 97 3.27 43.74 12.77
CA PRO A 97 3.80 43.88 14.14
C PRO A 97 2.77 43.64 15.26
N PHE A 98 1.56 43.17 14.95
CA PHE A 98 0.55 42.83 15.96
C PHE A 98 0.92 41.50 16.64
N CYS A 99 1.12 41.53 17.95
CA CYS A 99 1.21 40.32 18.77
C CYS A 99 -0.14 39.58 18.75
N GLY A 100 -0.22 38.40 18.12
CA GLY A 100 -1.39 37.54 18.21
C GLY A 100 -1.49 36.45 17.13
N LEU A 101 -2.35 35.47 17.36
CA LEU A 101 -2.70 34.42 16.41
C LEU A 101 -3.49 35.03 15.23
N ARG A 102 -3.01 34.79 14.00
CA ARG A 102 -3.75 35.16 12.78
C ARG A 102 -4.71 34.03 12.43
N LEU A 103 -5.99 34.23 12.70
CA LEU A 103 -7.03 33.33 12.23
C LEU A 103 -7.26 33.55 10.72
N PRO A 104 -7.48 32.47 9.93
CA PRO A 104 -8.04 32.60 8.59
C PRO A 104 -9.46 33.23 8.66
N PRO A 105 -9.92 33.91 7.59
CA PRO A 105 -11.25 34.51 7.52
C PRO A 105 -12.38 33.49 7.62
#